data_AF-A0A1X6MQ72-F1
#
_entry.id   AF-A0A1X6MQ72-F1
#
_cell.length_a   1.000
_cell.length_b   1.000
_cell.length_c   1.000
_cell.angle_alpha   90.00
_cell.angle_beta   90.00
_cell.angle_gamma   90.00
#
_symmetry.space_group_name_H-M   'P 1'
#
loop_
_entity.id
_entity.type
_entity.pdbx_description
1 polymer ?
#
loop_
_entity_poly.entity_id
_entity_poly.type
_entity_poly.pdbx_seq_one_letter_code
_entity_poly.pdbx_strand_id
1 'polypeptide(L)'
;MVRHSRTDYVGPILNSGYTRDALVGDLPAEAASSVWISPASLKMKVSTGMFSQIPRTCIVVGGEEMTLDPVVTLRDRLQADMGKEAVTYIEAVDCTHDFLMMGWHEPERTNVLREVAVWVDRLWKSV
;
A
#
# COMPACT_ATOMS: atom_id res chain seq x y z
N MET A 1 11.65 6.80 -3.66
CA MET A 1 10.59 7.72 -3.21
C MET A 1 11.00 9.10 -3.69
N VAL A 2 10.21 9.66 -4.59
CA VAL A 2 10.39 10.96 -5.24
C VAL A 2 9.40 11.94 -4.63
N ARG A 3 8.13 11.54 -4.48
CA ARG A 3 7.12 12.32 -3.74
C ARG A 3 7.58 12.49 -2.30
N HIS A 4 7.37 13.68 -1.76
CA HIS A 4 7.70 14.04 -0.36
C HIS A 4 9.17 13.89 0.04
N SER A 5 10.09 13.71 -0.93
CA SER A 5 11.53 13.56 -0.68
C SER A 5 12.17 14.73 0.06
N ARG A 6 11.60 15.94 -0.05
CA ARG A 6 12.09 17.14 0.65
C ARG A 6 11.80 17.15 2.14
N THR A 7 10.82 16.36 2.58
CA THR A 7 10.36 16.22 3.97
C THR A 7 10.53 14.79 4.47
N ASP A 8 11.25 13.95 3.72
CA ASP A 8 11.44 12.54 4.02
C ASP A 8 12.42 12.33 5.19
N TYR A 9 11.90 11.81 6.29
CA TYR A 9 12.68 11.39 7.45
C TYR A 9 12.71 9.88 7.64
N VAL A 10 11.98 9.10 6.82
CA VAL A 10 11.94 7.63 6.89
C VAL A 10 12.87 6.98 5.87
N GLY A 11 13.30 7.71 4.85
CA GLY A 11 14.28 7.28 3.86
C GLY A 11 15.53 6.63 4.46
N PRO A 12 16.18 7.21 5.49
CA PRO A 12 17.31 6.57 6.17
C PRO A 12 16.98 5.19 6.76
N ILE A 13 15.77 5.02 7.33
CA ILE A 13 15.30 3.75 7.89
C ILE A 13 15.13 2.73 6.76
N LEU A 14 14.45 3.11 5.69
CA LEU A 14 14.17 2.23 4.55
C LEU A 14 15.44 1.84 3.77
N ASN A 15 16.45 2.71 3.77
CA ASN A 15 17.74 2.45 3.13
C ASN A 15 18.76 1.74 4.03
N SER A 16 18.47 1.57 5.32
CA SER A 16 19.40 0.93 6.27
C SER A 16 19.59 -0.58 6.05
N GLY A 17 18.73 -1.22 5.25
CA GLY A 17 18.66 -2.67 5.11
C GLY A 17 17.79 -3.36 6.17
N TYR A 18 17.55 -2.70 7.31
CA TYR A 18 16.75 -3.25 8.41
C TYR A 18 15.35 -3.69 7.96
N THR A 19 14.61 -2.86 7.24
CA THR A 19 13.24 -3.19 6.80
C THR A 19 13.20 -4.44 5.93
N ARG A 20 14.18 -4.62 5.04
CA ARG A 20 14.29 -5.83 4.21
C ARG A 20 14.56 -7.04 5.10
N ASP A 21 15.58 -6.95 5.95
CA ASP A 21 16.04 -8.10 6.75
C ASP A 21 15.00 -8.52 7.78
N ALA A 22 14.29 -7.56 8.39
CA ALA A 22 13.19 -7.82 9.32
C ALA A 22 11.98 -8.50 8.65
N LEU A 23 11.66 -8.13 7.40
CA LEU A 23 10.55 -8.75 6.66
C LEU A 23 10.89 -10.13 6.09
N VAL A 24 12.15 -10.35 5.69
CA VAL A 24 12.61 -11.62 5.11
C VAL A 24 12.92 -12.65 6.20
N GLY A 25 13.53 -12.24 7.31
CA GLY A 25 13.97 -13.13 8.37
C GLY A 25 14.92 -14.21 7.84
N ASP A 26 14.66 -15.47 8.19
CA ASP A 26 15.46 -16.64 7.79
C ASP A 26 15.10 -17.19 6.40
N LEU A 27 14.21 -16.52 5.65
CA LEU A 27 13.85 -16.95 4.30
C LEU A 27 15.02 -16.71 3.31
N PRO A 28 15.05 -17.43 2.17
CA PRO A 28 16.00 -17.15 1.10
C PRO A 28 15.93 -15.69 0.65
N ALA A 29 17.07 -15.12 0.25
CA ALA A 29 17.18 -13.70 -0.12
C ALA A 29 16.21 -13.30 -1.26
N GLU A 30 15.86 -14.24 -2.12
CA GLU A 30 14.90 -14.07 -3.22
C GLU A 30 13.48 -13.74 -2.71
N ALA A 31 13.14 -14.17 -1.49
CA ALA A 31 11.85 -13.89 -0.87
C ALA A 31 11.60 -12.38 -0.71
N ALA A 32 12.66 -11.57 -0.60
CA ALA A 32 12.57 -10.10 -0.59
C ALA A 32 11.90 -9.50 -1.84
N SER A 33 11.79 -10.27 -2.93
CA SER A 33 11.11 -9.87 -4.16
C SER A 33 9.86 -10.70 -4.45
N SER A 34 9.33 -11.39 -3.44
CA SER A 34 8.05 -12.09 -3.53
C SER A 34 6.88 -11.11 -3.55
N VAL A 35 5.82 -11.48 -4.26
CA VAL A 35 4.51 -10.80 -4.24
C VAL A 35 3.95 -10.70 -2.81
N TRP A 36 4.29 -11.65 -1.94
CA TRP A 36 3.76 -11.69 -0.57
C TRP A 36 4.56 -10.85 0.44
N ILE A 37 5.80 -10.48 0.11
CA ILE A 37 6.68 -9.75 1.03
C ILE A 37 6.90 -8.31 0.58
N SER A 38 7.09 -8.07 -0.71
CA SER A 38 7.37 -6.73 -1.23
C SER A 38 6.74 -6.52 -2.60
N PRO A 39 5.41 -6.60 -2.73
CA PRO A 39 4.68 -6.52 -4.01
C PRO A 39 4.90 -5.22 -4.78
N ALA A 40 5.34 -4.15 -4.11
CA ALA A 40 5.70 -2.87 -4.72
C ALA A 40 7.19 -2.73 -5.09
N SER A 41 8.04 -3.72 -4.80
CA SER A 41 9.49 -3.61 -5.03
C SER A 41 9.80 -3.36 -6.50
N LEU A 42 10.61 -2.34 -6.77
CA LEU A 42 11.11 -2.04 -8.12
C LEU A 42 12.19 -3.02 -8.58
N LYS A 43 12.75 -3.84 -7.68
CA LYS A 43 13.70 -4.90 -8.01
C LYS A 43 13.03 -6.19 -8.48
N MET A 44 11.70 -6.30 -8.30
CA MET A 44 10.92 -7.45 -8.71
C MET A 44 10.75 -7.48 -10.24
N LYS A 45 10.89 -8.68 -10.82
CA LYS A 45 10.52 -8.92 -12.22
C LYS A 45 9.01 -9.19 -12.28
N VAL A 46 8.24 -8.20 -12.70
CA VAL A 46 6.78 -8.31 -12.83
C VAL A 46 6.42 -9.01 -14.13
N SER A 47 5.51 -10.00 -14.06
CA SER A 47 4.92 -10.68 -15.21
C SER A 47 3.39 -10.59 -15.12
N THR A 48 2.71 -10.60 -16.26
CA THR A 48 1.25 -10.60 -16.32
C THR A 48 0.65 -11.76 -15.52
N GLY A 49 -0.39 -11.49 -14.74
CA GLY A 49 -1.10 -12.46 -13.91
C GLY A 49 -0.39 -12.79 -12.58
N MET A 50 0.77 -12.19 -12.31
CA MET A 50 1.53 -12.40 -11.07
C MET A 50 0.72 -12.05 -9.81
N PHE A 51 -0.19 -11.07 -9.91
CA PHE A 51 -1.01 -10.61 -8.79
C PHE A 51 -2.45 -11.17 -8.83
N SER A 52 -2.77 -12.06 -9.77
CA SER A 52 -4.16 -12.49 -10.02
C SER A 52 -4.79 -13.29 -8.85
N GLN A 53 -3.96 -13.82 -7.95
CA GLN A 53 -4.38 -14.59 -6.77
C GLN A 53 -4.48 -13.74 -5.50
N ILE A 54 -4.20 -12.44 -5.59
CA ILE A 54 -4.39 -11.53 -4.48
C ILE A 54 -5.90 -11.36 -4.23
N PRO A 55 -6.37 -11.42 -2.97
CA PRO A 55 -7.77 -11.15 -2.66
C PRO A 55 -8.20 -9.75 -3.09
N ARG A 56 -9.51 -9.52 -3.24
CA ARG A 56 -10.05 -8.16 -3.40
C ARG A 56 -9.49 -7.26 -2.30
N THR A 57 -8.88 -6.15 -2.69
CA THR A 57 -8.05 -5.34 -1.80
C THR A 57 -8.59 -3.92 -1.73
N CYS A 58 -8.63 -3.36 -0.52
CA CYS A 58 -8.80 -1.93 -0.28
C CYS A 58 -7.46 -1.37 0.20
N ILE A 59 -6.92 -0.41 -0.54
CA ILE A 59 -5.70 0.32 -0.18
C ILE A 59 -6.13 1.69 0.31
N VAL A 60 -5.75 2.02 1.54
CA VAL A 60 -5.93 3.35 2.12
C VAL A 60 -4.56 3.97 2.32
N VAL A 61 -4.38 5.21 1.90
CA VAL A 61 -3.10 5.91 2.02
C VAL A 61 -3.30 7.39 2.30
N GLY A 62 -2.41 7.97 3.10
CA GLY A 62 -2.32 9.41 3.27
C GLY A 62 -1.56 10.04 2.09
N GLY A 63 -2.09 11.10 1.51
CA GLY A 63 -1.46 11.78 0.38
C GLY A 63 -0.16 12.47 0.74
N GLU A 64 0.09 12.77 2.02
CA GLU A 64 1.33 13.34 2.56
C GLU A 64 2.31 12.28 3.12
N GLU A 65 2.10 10.99 2.79
CA GLU A 65 2.97 9.89 3.22
C GLU A 65 4.27 9.81 2.40
N MET A 66 5.43 9.74 3.06
CA MET A 66 6.74 9.58 2.40
C MET A 66 6.85 8.31 1.54
N THR A 67 6.13 7.26 1.93
CA THR A 67 5.99 5.98 1.23
C THR A 67 4.81 5.93 0.26
N LEU A 68 4.26 7.06 -0.19
CA LEU A 68 3.18 7.09 -1.18
C LEU A 68 3.56 6.39 -2.52
N ASP A 69 4.79 6.58 -3.00
CA ASP A 69 5.23 5.98 -4.27
C ASP A 69 5.15 4.44 -4.33
N PRO A 70 5.65 3.69 -3.33
CA PRO A 70 5.44 2.24 -3.31
C PRO A 70 3.97 1.84 -3.19
N VAL A 71 3.12 2.60 -2.48
CA VAL A 71 1.68 2.32 -2.42
C VAL A 71 1.01 2.50 -3.78
N VAL A 72 1.35 3.57 -4.51
CA VAL A 72 0.90 3.79 -5.89
C VAL A 72 1.38 2.68 -6.82
N THR A 73 2.63 2.24 -6.66
CA THR A 73 3.19 1.13 -7.44
C THR A 73 2.42 -0.17 -7.19
N LEU A 74 2.06 -0.45 -5.92
CA LEU A 74 1.22 -1.59 -5.57
C LEU A 74 -0.15 -1.50 -6.24
N ARG A 75 -0.84 -0.37 -6.10
CA ARG A 75 -2.15 -0.12 -6.72
C ARG A 75 -2.11 -0.42 -8.21
N ASP A 76 -1.16 0.16 -8.93
CA ASP A 76 -1.07 0.04 -10.38
C ASP A 76 -0.82 -1.41 -10.81
N ARG A 77 0.01 -2.15 -10.08
CA ARG A 77 0.27 -3.58 -10.32
C ARG A 77 -0.98 -4.43 -10.08
N LEU A 78 -1.68 -4.23 -8.96
CA LEU A 78 -2.90 -4.99 -8.67
C LEU A 78 -4.00 -4.67 -9.68
N GLN A 79 -4.20 -3.39 -10.03
CA GLN A 79 -5.22 -2.99 -11.00
C GLN A 79 -4.93 -3.51 -12.41
N ALA A 80 -3.66 -3.62 -12.80
CA ALA A 80 -3.27 -4.16 -14.09
C ALA A 80 -3.67 -5.65 -14.24
N ASP A 81 -3.48 -6.45 -13.18
CA ASP A 81 -3.75 -7.90 -13.24
C ASP A 81 -5.17 -8.28 -12.82
N MET A 82 -5.78 -7.53 -11.91
CA MET A 82 -7.07 -7.89 -11.27
C MET A 82 -8.23 -6.99 -11.73
N GLY A 83 -7.93 -5.86 -12.37
CA GLY A 83 -8.90 -4.84 -12.74
C GLY A 83 -9.26 -3.88 -11.59
N LYS A 84 -9.76 -2.69 -11.96
CA LYS A 84 -10.10 -1.62 -11.00
C LYS A 84 -11.21 -1.99 -10.03
N GLU A 85 -12.14 -2.85 -10.43
CA GLU A 85 -13.26 -3.30 -9.58
C GLU A 85 -12.77 -4.20 -8.42
N ALA A 86 -11.65 -4.90 -8.58
CA ALA A 86 -11.09 -5.76 -7.55
C ALA A 86 -10.18 -5.01 -6.56
N VAL A 87 -9.82 -3.77 -6.86
CA VAL A 87 -8.85 -2.96 -6.10
C VAL A 87 -9.41 -1.57 -5.84
N THR A 88 -9.93 -1.37 -4.62
CA THR A 88 -10.33 -0.03 -4.15
C THR A 88 -9.11 0.72 -3.66
N TYR A 89 -8.94 1.97 -4.09
CA TYR A 89 -7.85 2.85 -3.69
C TYR A 89 -8.44 4.15 -3.15
N ILE A 90 -8.13 4.47 -1.90
CA ILE A 90 -8.60 5.66 -1.20
C ILE A 90 -7.36 6.44 -0.75
N GLU A 91 -7.20 7.63 -1.32
CA GLU A 91 -6.10 8.54 -0.98
C GLU A 91 -6.67 9.75 -0.24
N ALA A 92 -6.28 9.91 1.01
CA ALA A 92 -6.63 11.07 1.81
C ALA A 92 -5.57 12.15 1.63
N VAL A 93 -5.79 13.05 0.68
CA VAL A 93 -4.78 13.97 0.12
C VAL A 93 -3.93 14.66 1.19
N ASP A 94 -4.53 15.21 2.24
CA ASP A 94 -3.81 15.99 3.27
C ASP A 94 -3.42 15.18 4.51
N CYS A 95 -3.51 13.86 4.45
CA CYS A 95 -3.24 12.99 5.59
C CYS A 95 -1.84 12.36 5.56
N THR A 96 -1.28 12.14 6.76
CA THR A 96 0.01 11.48 6.95
C THR A 96 -0.13 9.95 7.03
N HIS A 97 1.01 9.26 7.19
CA HIS A 97 1.04 7.83 7.51
C HIS A 97 0.17 7.51 8.74
N ASP A 98 -0.58 6.40 8.68
CA ASP A 98 -1.47 5.90 9.74
C ASP A 98 -2.52 6.91 10.28
N PHE A 99 -2.95 7.88 9.46
CA PHE A 99 -3.90 8.91 9.88
C PHE A 99 -5.23 8.38 10.44
N LEU A 100 -5.64 7.17 10.09
CA LEU A 100 -6.87 6.55 10.62
C LEU A 100 -6.85 6.39 12.14
N MET A 101 -5.66 6.30 12.74
CA MET A 101 -5.46 6.18 14.19
C MET A 101 -5.43 7.54 14.90
N MET A 102 -5.42 8.64 14.16
CA MET A 102 -5.08 9.96 14.67
C MET A 102 -6.28 10.91 14.59
N GLY A 103 -6.85 11.26 15.74
CA GLY A 103 -8.04 12.12 15.81
C GLY A 103 -7.84 13.57 15.32
N TRP A 104 -6.61 14.01 15.09
CA TRP A 104 -6.31 15.34 14.54
C TRP A 104 -6.37 15.40 13.01
N HIS A 105 -6.59 14.26 12.34
CA HIS A 105 -6.84 14.19 10.89
C HIS A 105 -8.34 14.21 10.57
N GLU A 106 -9.16 14.83 11.43
CA GLU A 106 -10.58 15.04 11.14
C GLU A 106 -10.77 16.32 10.30
N PRO A 107 -11.65 16.29 9.27
CA PRO A 107 -12.66 15.28 9.00
C PRO A 107 -12.24 14.11 8.09
N GLU A 108 -11.02 14.13 7.53
CA GLU A 108 -10.54 13.17 6.53
C GLU A 108 -10.58 11.72 7.05
N ARG A 109 -10.12 11.52 8.30
CA ARG A 109 -10.19 10.24 9.00
C ARG A 109 -11.60 9.66 9.00
N THR A 110 -12.60 10.42 9.46
CA THR A 110 -13.97 9.90 9.49
C THR A 110 -14.51 9.63 8.09
N ASN A 111 -14.22 10.50 7.12
CA ASN A 111 -14.68 10.32 5.74
C ASN A 111 -14.12 9.03 5.12
N VAL A 112 -12.83 8.78 5.29
CA VAL A 112 -12.19 7.56 4.80
C VAL A 112 -12.70 6.32 5.51
N LEU A 113 -12.92 6.37 6.83
CA LEU A 113 -13.53 5.24 7.56
C LEU A 113 -14.93 4.90 7.04
N ARG A 114 -15.72 5.90 6.62
CA ARG A 114 -17.01 5.66 5.96
C ARG A 114 -16.84 4.97 4.60
N GLU A 115 -15.87 5.39 3.79
CA GLU A 115 -15.58 4.73 2.50
C GLU A 115 -15.12 3.28 2.68
N VAL A 116 -14.27 3.03 3.68
CA VAL A 116 -13.86 1.67 4.06
C VAL A 116 -15.08 0.84 4.50
N ALA A 117 -15.97 1.40 5.31
CA ALA A 117 -17.19 0.70 5.73
C ALA A 117 -18.08 0.33 4.53
N VAL A 118 -18.22 1.21 3.53
CA VAL A 118 -18.93 0.92 2.28
C VAL A 118 -18.24 -0.18 1.47
N TRP A 119 -16.91 -0.21 1.44
CA TRP A 119 -16.17 -1.29 0.79
C TRP A 119 -16.38 -2.64 1.49
N VAL A 120 -16.30 -2.68 2.83
CA VAL A 120 -16.54 -3.89 3.62
C VAL A 120 -17.96 -4.41 3.43
N ASP A 121 -18.97 -3.54 3.45
CA ASP A 121 -20.37 -3.89 3.22
C ASP A 121 -20.58 -4.52 1.83
N ARG A 122 -19.99 -3.94 0.78
CA ARG A 122 -20.03 -4.51 -0.57
C ARG A 122 -19.32 -5.85 -0.66
N LEU A 123 -18.19 -6.02 0.03
CA LEU A 123 -17.44 -7.27 0.05
C LEU A 123 -18.29 -8.40 0.63
N TRP A 124 -18.91 -8.19 1.79
CA TRP A 124 -19.71 -9.22 2.45
C TRP A 124 -21.06 -9.50 1.79
N LYS A 125 -21.67 -8.51 1.13
CA LYS A 125 -22.88 -8.74 0.31
C LYS A 125 -22.61 -9.50 -0.98
N SER A 126 -21.34 -9.62 -1.39
CA SER A 126 -20.92 -10.35 -2.59
C SER A 126 -20.50 -11.81 -2.33
N VAL A 127 -20.55 -12.25 -1.06
CA VAL A 127 -20.34 -13.64 -0.60
C VAL A 127 -21.69 -14.30 -0.37
#